data_AF-A0A392S6I9-F1
#
_entry.id   AF-A0A392S6I9-F1
#
_cell.length_a   1.000
_cell.length_b   1.000
_cell.length_c   1.000
_cell.angle_alpha   90.00
_cell.angle_beta   90.00
_cell.angle_gamma   90.00
#
_symmetry.space_group_name_H-M   'P 1'
#
loop_
_entity.id
_entity.type
_entity.pdbx_description
1 polymer ?
#
loop_
_entity_poly.entity_id
_entity_poly.type
_entity_poly.pdbx_seq_one_letter_code
_entity_poly.pdbx_strand_id
1 'polypeptide(L)'
;MPNVYYQTQGTLYSEAMSYRQQFPHPPFYPRFQSPEAWNEYRQVDQVEYQAIMDRNEAVFYEQYGAHMRAQEEQRAAASASAATGHGSTMFTYGELGFDDSPGYQNFMD
;
A
#
# COMPACT_ATOMS: atom_id res chain seq x y z
N MET A 1 5.15 30.77 6.67
CA MET A 1 5.00 29.99 5.42
C MET A 1 3.75 29.13 5.58
N PRO A 2 2.67 29.33 4.79
CA PRO A 2 1.44 28.56 4.95
C PRO A 2 1.59 27.18 4.30
N ASN A 3 1.39 26.12 5.09
CA ASN A 3 1.30 24.74 4.62
C ASN A 3 0.07 24.57 3.72
N VAL A 4 0.29 24.48 2.41
CA VAL A 4 -0.75 24.10 1.45
C VAL A 4 -0.87 22.59 1.49
N TYR A 5 -1.77 22.08 2.33
CA TYR A 5 -2.22 20.69 2.22
C TYR A 5 -2.89 20.55 0.85
N TYR A 6 -2.23 19.86 -0.09
CA TYR A 6 -2.86 19.48 -1.34
C TYR A 6 -4.06 18.58 -1.02
N GLN A 7 -5.26 19.14 -1.16
CA GLN A 7 -6.53 18.42 -1.07
C GLN A 7 -6.75 17.62 -2.36
N THR A 8 -5.82 16.73 -2.68
CA THR A 8 -5.83 15.86 -3.86
C THR A 8 -7.01 14.90 -3.88
N GLN A 9 -7.62 14.61 -2.74
CA GLN A 9 -8.76 13.70 -2.65
C GLN A 9 -10.05 14.29 -3.24
N GLY A 10 -10.26 15.61 -3.13
CA GLY A 10 -11.44 16.29 -3.70
C GLY A 10 -11.31 16.54 -5.20
N THR A 11 -10.09 16.82 -5.68
CA THR A 11 -9.83 17.12 -7.09
C THR A 11 -9.91 15.87 -7.95
N LEU A 12 -9.34 14.73 -7.52
CA LEU A 12 -9.40 13.47 -8.28
C LEU A 12 -10.83 12.98 -8.51
N TYR A 13 -11.70 13.10 -7.51
CA TYR A 13 -13.12 12.73 -7.64
C TYR A 13 -13.88 13.69 -8.57
N SER A 14 -13.60 14.99 -8.47
CA SER A 14 -14.24 16.01 -9.31
C SER A 14 -13.79 15.89 -10.76
N GLU A 15 -12.52 15.60 -11.00
CA GLU A 15 -11.95 15.31 -12.32
C GLU A 15 -12.50 14.00 -12.90
N ALA A 16 -12.66 12.95 -12.10
CA ALA A 16 -13.27 11.70 -12.56
C ALA A 16 -14.75 11.88 -12.93
N MET A 17 -15.49 12.69 -12.16
CA MET A 17 -16.87 13.07 -12.47
C MET A 17 -16.98 13.91 -13.75
N SER A 18 -16.13 14.92 -13.90
CA SER A 18 -16.11 15.77 -15.10
C SER A 18 -15.69 15.00 -16.34
N TYR A 19 -14.74 14.06 -16.22
CA TYR A 19 -14.32 13.17 -17.29
C TYR A 19 -15.48 12.31 -17.82
N ARG A 20 -16.31 11.75 -16.94
CA ARG A 20 -17.51 10.98 -17.35
C ARG A 20 -18.61 11.85 -17.98
N GLN A 21 -18.68 13.13 -17.63
CA GLN A 21 -19.61 14.08 -18.27
C GLN A 21 -19.10 14.53 -19.64
N GLN A 22 -17.79 14.72 -19.79
CA GLN A 22 -17.17 15.20 -21.03
C GLN A 22 -17.07 14.11 -22.10
N PHE A 23 -16.97 12.84 -21.68
CA PHE A 23 -17.01 11.67 -22.55
C PHE A 23 -18.16 10.75 -22.14
N PRO A 24 -19.41 11.07 -22.54
CA PRO A 24 -20.52 10.19 -22.26
C PRO A 24 -20.22 8.81 -22.84
N HIS A 25 -20.46 7.76 -22.04
CA HIS A 25 -20.29 6.40 -22.50
C HIS A 25 -21.11 6.24 -23.79
N PRO A 26 -20.48 5.81 -24.90
CA PRO A 26 -21.20 5.66 -26.15
C PRO A 26 -22.41 4.76 -25.94
N PRO A 27 -23.60 5.15 -26.41
CA PRO A 27 -24.80 4.37 -26.18
C PRO A 27 -24.62 2.98 -26.82
N PHE A 28 -25.07 1.94 -26.11
CA PHE A 28 -25.03 0.56 -26.59
C PHE A 28 -25.91 0.36 -27.84
N TYR A 29 -26.91 1.23 -28.02
CA TYR A 29 -27.68 1.34 -29.25
C TYR A 29 -27.19 2.55 -30.06
N PRO A 30 -26.87 2.41 -31.36
CA PRO A 30 -27.12 1.26 -32.24
C PRO A 30 -25.89 0.34 -32.45
N ARG A 31 -24.93 0.27 -31.51
CA ARG A 31 -23.74 -0.61 -31.66
C ARG A 31 -24.14 -2.07 -31.92
N PHE A 32 -25.24 -2.51 -31.32
CA PHE A 32 -25.85 -3.81 -31.58
C PHE A 32 -27.22 -3.59 -32.23
N GLN A 33 -27.39 -4.08 -33.46
CA GLN A 33 -28.59 -3.89 -34.27
C GLN A 33 -29.73 -4.83 -33.89
N SER A 34 -29.45 -5.88 -33.12
CA SER A 34 -30.44 -6.82 -32.61
C SER A 34 -30.12 -7.27 -31.18
N PRO A 35 -31.14 -7.72 -30.41
CA PRO A 35 -30.94 -8.33 -29.10
C PRO A 35 -30.01 -9.56 -29.12
N GLU A 36 -30.02 -10.32 -30.21
CA GLU A 36 -29.15 -11.48 -30.41
C GLU A 36 -27.68 -11.06 -30.47
N ALA A 37 -27.35 -10.03 -31.26
CA ALA A 37 -26.00 -9.48 -31.34
C ALA A 37 -25.49 -8.93 -29.99
N TRP A 38 -26.39 -8.38 -29.17
CA TRP A 38 -26.08 -7.97 -27.80
C TRP A 38 -25.77 -9.17 -26.89
N ASN A 39 -26.54 -10.25 -27.00
CA ASN A 39 -26.33 -11.46 -26.20
C ASN A 39 -25.01 -12.15 -26.55
N GLU A 40 -24.65 -12.23 -27.82
CA GLU A 40 -23.36 -12.79 -28.26
C GLU A 40 -22.19 -11.97 -27.73
N TYR A 41 -22.23 -10.63 -27.86
CA TYR A 41 -21.22 -9.75 -27.29
C TYR A 41 -21.07 -9.96 -25.78
N ARG A 42 -22.20 -10.00 -25.05
CA ARG A 42 -22.22 -10.24 -23.61
C ARG A 42 -21.61 -11.57 -23.21
N GLN A 43 -21.84 -12.63 -23.98
CA GLN A 43 -21.26 -13.94 -23.69
C GLN A 43 -19.75 -13.96 -23.89
N VAL A 44 -19.27 -13.40 -25.00
CA VAL A 44 -17.83 -13.30 -25.29
C VAL A 44 -17.12 -12.44 -24.25
N ASP A 45 -17.67 -11.26 -23.96
CA ASP A 45 -17.15 -10.30 -22.97
C ASP A 45 -17.10 -10.92 -21.56
N GLN A 46 -18.12 -11.70 -21.19
CA GLN A 46 -18.14 -12.40 -19.91
C GLN A 46 -17.05 -13.48 -19.80
N VAL A 47 -16.82 -14.25 -20.87
CA VAL A 47 -15.77 -15.28 -20.89
C VAL A 47 -14.39 -14.65 -20.83
N GLU A 48 -14.16 -13.57 -21.59
CA GLU A 48 -12.89 -12.84 -21.58
C GLU A 48 -12.63 -12.20 -20.21
N TYR A 49 -13.64 -11.56 -19.62
CA TYR A 49 -13.55 -10.99 -18.28
C TYR A 49 -13.20 -12.07 -17.25
N GLN A 50 -13.86 -13.23 -17.30
CA GLN A 50 -13.58 -14.33 -16.37
C GLN A 50 -12.13 -14.82 -16.50
N ALA A 51 -11.63 -15.00 -17.74
CA ALA A 51 -10.25 -15.43 -17.96
C ALA A 51 -9.22 -14.42 -17.42
N ILE A 52 -9.49 -13.12 -17.55
CA ILE A 52 -8.66 -12.07 -16.96
C ILE A 52 -8.72 -12.12 -15.44
N MET A 53 -9.91 -12.33 -14.86
CA MET A 53 -10.09 -12.43 -13.42
C MET A 53 -9.37 -13.63 -12.82
N ASP A 54 -9.47 -14.80 -13.45
CA ASP A 54 -8.78 -16.03 -13.01
C ASP A 54 -7.25 -15.83 -13.02
N ARG A 55 -6.73 -15.18 -14.07
CA ARG A 55 -5.31 -14.82 -14.15
C ARG A 55 -4.90 -13.86 -13.03
N ASN A 56 -5.69 -12.82 -12.81
CA ASN A 56 -5.39 -11.82 -11.78
C ASN A 56 -5.45 -12.41 -10.37
N GLU A 57 -6.40 -13.31 -10.12
CA GLU A 57 -6.51 -14.05 -8.87
C GLU A 57 -5.27 -14.92 -8.63
N ALA A 58 -4.83 -15.67 -9.64
CA ALA A 58 -3.60 -16.47 -9.54
C ALA A 58 -2.38 -15.59 -9.22
N VAL A 59 -2.22 -14.47 -9.92
CA VAL A 59 -1.13 -13.52 -9.67
C VAL A 59 -1.21 -12.93 -8.26
N PHE A 60 -2.41 -12.60 -7.78
CA PHE A 60 -2.62 -12.09 -6.43
C PHE A 60 -2.12 -13.07 -5.37
N TYR A 61 -2.51 -14.34 -5.45
CA TYR A 61 -2.10 -15.34 -4.46
C TYR A 61 -0.61 -15.67 -4.53
N GLU A 62 0.00 -15.65 -5.71
CA GLU A 62 1.44 -15.81 -5.86
C GLU A 62 2.21 -14.68 -5.17
N GLN A 63 1.81 -13.42 -5.43
CA GLN A 63 2.43 -12.24 -4.82
C GLN A 63 2.23 -12.20 -3.31
N TYR A 64 1.01 -12.51 -2.84
CA TYR A 64 0.70 -12.58 -1.43
C TYR A 64 1.55 -13.64 -0.73
N GLY A 65 1.67 -14.85 -1.31
CA GLY A 65 2.51 -15.92 -0.78
C GLY A 65 3.99 -15.55 -0.75
N ALA A 66 4.50 -14.85 -1.77
CA ALA A 66 5.86 -14.33 -1.78
C ALA A 66 6.09 -13.29 -0.67
N HIS A 67 5.15 -12.36 -0.49
CA HIS A 67 5.20 -11.36 0.58
C HIS A 67 5.21 -12.00 1.98
N MET A 68 4.34 -12.98 2.23
CA MET A 68 4.27 -13.68 3.52
C MET A 68 5.57 -14.40 3.85
N ARG A 69 6.19 -15.08 2.87
CA ARG A 69 7.48 -15.75 3.06
C ARG A 69 8.61 -14.77 3.36
N ALA A 70 8.68 -13.67 2.61
CA ALA A 70 9.69 -12.63 2.85
C ALA A 70 9.54 -11.99 4.24
N GLN A 71 8.30 -11.73 4.67
CA GLN A 71 8.02 -11.20 6.00
C GLN A 71 8.42 -12.18 7.11
N GLU A 72 8.12 -13.47 6.95
CA GLU A 72 8.51 -14.50 7.90
C GLU A 72 10.03 -14.65 7.99
N GLU A 73 10.73 -14.62 6.86
CA GLU A 73 12.19 -14.67 6.81
C GLU A 73 12.82 -13.44 7.49
N GLN A 74 12.29 -12.24 7.26
CA GLN A 74 12.71 -11.04 7.99
C GLN A 74 12.47 -11.18 9.49
N ARG A 75 11.33 -11.73 9.90
CA ARG A 75 11.03 -11.98 11.32
C ARG A 75 11.97 -13.02 11.92
N ALA A 76 12.28 -14.09 11.18
CA ALA A 76 13.21 -15.12 11.59
C ALA A 76 14.64 -14.56 11.71
N ALA A 77 15.09 -13.75 10.75
CA ALA A 77 16.38 -13.06 10.79
C ALA A 77 16.47 -12.09 11.98
N ALA A 78 15.43 -11.29 12.23
CA ALA A 78 15.36 -10.38 13.37
C ALA A 78 15.39 -11.15 14.72
N SER A 79 14.71 -12.30 14.78
CA SER A 79 14.70 -13.16 15.98
C SER A 79 16.06 -13.84 16.19
N ALA A 80 16.72 -14.28 15.11
CA ALA A 80 18.07 -14.84 15.16
C ALA A 80 19.09 -13.78 15.59
N SER A 81 18.98 -12.53 15.10
CA SER A 81 19.84 -11.43 15.55
C SER A 81 19.61 -11.03 17.00
N ALA A 82 18.38 -11.16 17.51
CA ALA A 82 18.10 -10.96 18.94
C ALA A 82 18.70 -12.09 19.79
N ALA A 83 18.76 -13.33 19.28
CA ALA A 83 19.38 -14.46 19.96
C ALA A 83 20.93 -14.36 20.00
N THR A 84 21.57 -13.84 18.95
CA THR A 84 23.03 -13.57 18.94
C THR A 84 23.41 -12.24 19.58
N GLY A 85 22.48 -11.30 19.73
CA GLY A 85 22.65 -10.03 20.46
C GLY A 85 22.69 -10.14 21.98
N HIS A 86 22.51 -11.33 22.55
CA HIS A 86 22.70 -11.60 23.99
C HIS A 86 24.16 -11.87 24.38
N GLY A 87 25.12 -11.56 23.50
CA GLY A 87 26.55 -11.47 23.80
C GLY A 87 27.01 -10.03 24.03
N SER A 88 26.54 -9.41 25.12
CA SER A 88 27.11 -8.24 25.82
C SER A 88 27.85 -7.16 24.99
N THR A 89 27.15 -6.05 24.69
CA THR A 89 27.74 -4.71 24.82
C THR A 89 26.81 -3.85 25.68
N MET A 90 26.75 -4.20 26.97
CA MET A 90 26.26 -3.27 27.98
C MET A 90 27.32 -2.19 28.16
N PHE A 91 27.18 -1.06 27.46
CA PHE A 91 27.95 0.13 27.80
C PHE A 91 27.54 0.55 29.21
N THR A 92 28.47 0.48 30.15
CA THR A 92 28.24 1.03 31.49
C THR A 92 28.36 2.55 31.41
N TYR A 93 27.58 3.27 32.22
CA TYR A 93 27.48 4.73 32.20
C TYR A 93 28.83 5.46 32.37
N GLY A 94 29.87 4.76 32.87
CA GLY A 94 31.24 5.26 32.96
C GLY A 94 32.03 5.28 31.64
N GLU A 95 31.65 4.50 30.61
CA GLU A 95 32.36 4.45 29.32
C GLU A 95 31.94 5.60 28.38
N LEU A 96 30.80 6.25 28.64
CA LEU A 96 30.28 7.39 27.88
C LEU A 96 30.76 8.76 28.38
N GLY A 97 31.71 8.80 29.32
CA GLY A 97 32.33 10.05 29.77
C GLY A 97 31.39 11.00 30.53
N PHE A 98 30.34 10.48 31.16
CA PHE A 98 29.42 11.27 32.01
C PHE A 98 29.92 11.41 33.47
N ASP A 99 31.22 11.29 33.71
CA ASP A 99 31.85 11.51 35.02
C ASP A 99 32.35 12.96 35.14
N ASP A 100 31.48 13.92 34.86
CA ASP A 100 31.72 15.28 35.37
C ASP A 100 30.40 15.88 35.81
N SER A 101 30.15 15.71 37.11
CA SER A 101 29.04 16.33 37.81
C SER A 101 29.60 17.56 38.53
N PRO A 102 29.19 18.78 38.16
CA PRO A 102 29.17 19.87 39.11
C PRO A 102 27.74 20.33 39.35
N GLY A 103 27.24 19.98 40.55
CA GLY A 103 26.36 20.81 41.37
C GLY A 103 24.98 21.16 40.79
N TYR A 104 23.95 20.45 41.24
CA TYR A 104 22.59 21.00 41.29
C TYR A 104 22.57 22.28 42.15
N GLN A 105 22.59 23.45 41.53
CA GLN A 105 22.12 24.68 42.17
C GLN A 105 20.61 24.77 41.95
N ASN A 106 19.87 24.45 43.01
CA ASN A 106 18.44 24.70 43.11
C ASN A 106 18.17 26.20 42.95
N PHE A 107 17.49 26.61 41.88
CA PHE A 107 16.80 27.89 41.83
C PHE A 107 15.30 27.64 41.97
N MET A 108 14.82 27.70 43.22
CA MET A 108 13.47 28.14 43.53
C MET A 108 13.54 29.64 43.75
N ASP A 109 12.85 30.41 42.91
CA ASP A 109 12.22 31.70 43.23
C ASP A 109 10.89 31.77 42.46
#